data_AF-A0A946BNA9-F1
#
_entry.id   AF-A0A946BNA9-F1
#
_cell.length_a   1.000
_cell.length_b   1.000
_cell.length_c   1.000
_cell.angle_alpha   90.00
_cell.angle_beta   90.00
_cell.angle_gamma   90.00
#
_symmetry.space_group_name_H-M   'P 1'
#
loop_
_entity.id
_entity.type
_entity.pdbx_description
1 polymer ?
#
loop_
_entity_poly.entity_id
_entity_poly.type
_entity_poly.pdbx_seq_one_letter_code
_entity_poly.pdbx_strand_id
1 'polypeptide(L)'
;MNWKTLDDMELNGKRVLTRVDINVPMENGHITDATRIERIATTINDIKSKGGSPILLAHLGRPNGKVNPKLSLQQLVPTLEITFKCPVFFTDNPSRDWINEKPSDAVIL
;
A
#
# COMPACT_ATOMS: atom_id res chain seq x y z
N MET A 1 -21.74 2.04 15.86
CA MET A 1 -21.28 0.77 15.23
C MET A 1 -19.92 0.45 15.81
N ASN A 2 -19.76 -0.71 16.45
CA ASN A 2 -18.45 -1.17 16.95
C ASN A 2 -17.86 -2.15 15.94
N TRP A 3 -17.01 -1.63 15.05
CA TRP A 3 -16.15 -2.45 14.22
C TRP A 3 -14.85 -2.72 14.98
N LYS A 4 -14.27 -3.91 14.81
CA LYS A 4 -12.92 -4.17 15.33
C LYS A 4 -11.92 -3.21 14.68
N THR A 5 -11.01 -2.68 15.47
CA THR A 5 -9.87 -1.89 14.98
C THR A 5 -8.61 -2.75 14.94
N LEU A 6 -7.49 -2.18 14.47
CA LEU A 6 -6.20 -2.86 14.53
C LEU A 6 -5.76 -3.21 15.96
N ASP A 7 -6.31 -2.55 16.98
CA ASP A 7 -5.99 -2.81 18.39
C ASP A 7 -6.64 -4.09 18.91
N ASP A 8 -7.70 -4.56 18.24
CA ASP A 8 -8.43 -5.79 18.58
C ASP A 8 -7.93 -7.02 17.79
N MET A 9 -6.83 -6.88 17.04
CA MET A 9 -6.39 -7.88 16.05
C MET A 9 -4.97 -8.38 16.32
N GLU A 10 -4.81 -9.71 16.35
CA GLU A 10 -3.51 -10.38 16.32
C GLU A 10 -2.92 -10.33 14.90
N LEU A 11 -1.90 -9.52 14.66
CA LEU A 11 -1.31 -9.32 13.33
C LEU A 11 0.04 -10.01 13.12
N ASN A 12 0.69 -10.47 14.20
CA ASN A 12 2.03 -11.05 14.12
C ASN A 12 2.09 -12.24 13.15
N GLY A 13 3.02 -12.18 12.19
CA GLY A 13 3.21 -13.20 11.16
C GLY A 13 2.12 -13.26 10.09
N LYS A 14 1.17 -12.31 10.07
CA LYS A 14 0.06 -12.30 9.11
C LYS A 14 0.30 -11.33 7.95
N ARG A 15 -0.19 -11.71 6.77
CA ARG A 15 -0.41 -10.79 5.65
C ARG A 15 -1.71 -10.02 5.88
N VAL A 16 -1.67 -8.70 5.81
CA VAL A 16 -2.79 -7.81 6.15
C VAL A 16 -3.20 -7.03 4.91
N LEU A 17 -4.24 -7.51 4.22
CA LEU A 17 -4.82 -6.79 3.09
C LEU A 17 -5.46 -5.49 3.59
N THR A 18 -4.91 -4.36 3.15
CA THR A 18 -5.22 -3.03 3.65
C THR A 18 -5.66 -2.16 2.49
N ARG A 19 -6.96 -1.87 2.41
CA ARG A 19 -7.50 -0.93 1.43
C ARG A 19 -7.12 0.49 1.86
N VAL A 20 -6.31 1.18 1.05
CA VAL A 20 -5.79 2.52 1.37
C VAL A 20 -6.19 3.56 0.33
N ASP A 21 -6.27 4.82 0.76
CA ASP A 21 -6.48 5.95 -0.14
C ASP A 21 -5.15 6.66 -0.41
N ILE A 22 -4.53 6.31 -1.53
CA ILE A 22 -3.32 6.95 -2.08
C ILE A 22 -3.59 7.56 -3.46
N ASN A 23 -4.84 7.91 -3.73
CA ASN A 23 -5.24 8.58 -4.97
C ASN A 23 -4.80 10.06 -4.91
N VAL A 24 -3.54 10.30 -5.25
CA VAL A 24 -2.88 11.61 -5.18
C VAL A 24 -2.93 12.33 -6.54
N PRO A 25 -2.94 13.67 -6.55
CA PRO A 25 -2.78 14.43 -7.79
C PRO A 25 -1.38 14.22 -8.37
N MET A 26 -1.33 14.09 -9.70
CA MET A 26 -0.12 13.82 -10.46
C MET A 26 -0.01 14.82 -11.62
N GLU A 27 1.17 15.37 -11.83
CA GLU A 27 1.51 16.20 -13.00
C GLU A 27 2.79 15.68 -13.65
N ASN A 28 2.76 15.45 -14.97
CA ASN A 28 3.91 14.97 -15.75
C ASN A 28 4.58 13.69 -15.18
N GLY A 29 3.83 12.84 -14.49
CA GLY A 29 4.35 11.62 -13.86
C GLY A 29 4.91 11.80 -12.44
N HIS A 30 4.77 12.99 -11.86
CA HIS A 30 5.21 13.31 -10.51
C HIS A 30 4.02 13.63 -9.59
N ILE A 31 4.12 13.21 -8.32
CA ILE A 31 3.14 13.55 -7.28
C ILE A 31 3.28 15.04 -6.95
N THR A 32 2.17 15.79 -6.98
CA THR A 32 2.16 17.21 -6.59
C THR A 32 1.71 17.45 -5.15
N ASP A 33 1.01 16.49 -4.55
CA ASP A 33 0.61 16.50 -3.14
C ASP A 33 0.62 15.08 -2.56
N ALA A 34 1.53 14.82 -1.61
CA ALA A 34 1.72 13.52 -0.97
C ALA A 34 0.86 13.32 0.28
N THR A 35 0.03 14.30 0.68
CA THR A 35 -0.73 14.28 1.96
C THR A 35 -1.49 12.98 2.19
N ARG A 36 -2.11 12.39 1.15
CA ARG A 36 -2.84 11.12 1.28
C ARG A 36 -1.93 9.94 1.60
N ILE A 37 -0.75 9.89 1.01
CA ILE A 37 0.26 8.87 1.29
C ILE A 37 0.81 9.03 2.72
N GLU A 38 1.11 10.26 3.12
CA GLU A 38 1.60 10.55 4.47
C GLU A 38 0.59 10.15 5.55
N ARG A 39 -0.70 10.41 5.32
CA ARG A 39 -1.76 10.10 6.29
C ARG A 39 -1.93 8.61 6.56
N ILE A 40 -1.65 7.73 5.59
CA ILE A 40 -1.75 6.28 5.79
C ILE A 40 -0.52 5.70 6.50
N ALA A 41 0.59 6.44 6.58
CA ALA A 41 1.84 5.93 7.15
C ALA A 41 1.66 5.42 8.59
N THR A 42 0.81 6.09 9.39
CA THR A 42 0.51 5.64 10.76
C THR A 42 -0.12 4.25 10.79
N THR A 43 -1.07 3.96 9.89
CA THR A 43 -1.71 2.64 9.78
C THR A 43 -0.72 1.56 9.34
N ILE A 44 0.13 1.88 8.35
CA ILE A 44 1.14 0.93 7.84
C ILE A 44 2.17 0.61 8.93
N ASN A 45 2.62 1.63 9.66
CA ASN A 45 3.55 1.46 10.76
C ASN A 45 2.93 0.69 11.93
N ASP A 46 1.65 0.89 12.25
CA ASP A 46 0.96 0.12 13.30
C ASP A 46 0.93 -1.37 12.95
N ILE A 47 0.51 -1.72 11.72
CA ILE A 47 0.51 -3.11 11.24
C ILE A 47 1.91 -3.74 11.36
N LYS A 48 2.95 -3.04 10.87
CA LYS A 48 4.34 -3.51 10.94
C LYS A 48 4.82 -3.68 12.39
N SER A 49 4.49 -2.73 13.27
CA SER A 49 4.88 -2.78 14.69
C SER A 49 4.26 -3.97 15.43
N LYS A 50 3.07 -4.40 15.00
CA LYS A 50 2.38 -5.60 15.50
C LYS A 50 2.85 -6.90 14.82
N GLY A 51 3.92 -6.85 14.01
CA GLY A 51 4.50 -8.00 13.29
C GLY A 51 3.73 -8.45 12.05
N GLY A 52 2.79 -7.64 11.56
CA GLY A 52 2.05 -7.90 10.33
C GLY A 52 2.74 -7.33 9.09
N SER A 53 2.44 -7.92 7.93
CA SER A 53 2.91 -7.46 6.62
C SER A 53 1.77 -6.78 5.86
N PRO A 54 1.81 -5.46 5.63
CA PRO A 54 0.79 -4.76 4.85
C PRO A 54 0.81 -5.16 3.37
N ILE A 55 -0.36 -5.50 2.84
CA ILE A 55 -0.64 -5.62 1.40
C ILE A 55 -1.60 -4.50 1.03
N LEU A 56 -1.13 -3.50 0.29
CA LEU A 56 -1.89 -2.31 -0.03
C LEU A 56 -2.78 -2.56 -1.24
N LEU A 57 -4.05 -2.21 -1.11
CA LEU A 57 -4.99 -2.17 -2.24
C LEU A 57 -5.48 -0.73 -2.43
N ALA A 58 -5.29 -0.18 -3.62
CA ALA A 58 -5.65 1.20 -3.91
C ALA A 58 -6.17 1.37 -5.34
N HIS A 59 -6.56 2.61 -5.63
CA HIS A 59 -6.90 3.06 -6.97
C HIS A 59 -6.16 4.38 -7.21
N LEU A 60 -5.91 4.69 -8.49
CA LEU A 60 -5.38 5.97 -8.92
C LEU A 60 -6.20 6.47 -10.12
N GLY A 61 -6.77 7.67 -9.98
CA GLY A 61 -7.65 8.25 -10.98
C GLY A 61 -8.84 7.35 -11.36
N ARG A 62 -9.23 7.43 -12.63
CA ARG A 62 -10.37 6.67 -13.18
C ARG A 62 -9.94 5.98 -14.49
N PRO A 63 -9.49 4.71 -14.43
CA PRO A 63 -9.03 3.98 -15.61
C PRO A 63 -10.15 3.48 -16.53
N ASN A 64 -11.42 3.61 -16.11
CA ASN A 64 -12.61 3.22 -16.88
C ASN A 64 -12.55 1.77 -17.41
N GLY A 65 -12.09 0.85 -16.56
CA GLY A 65 -12.04 -0.58 -16.85
C GLY A 65 -10.92 -1.02 -17.81
N LYS A 66 -10.01 -0.11 -18.19
CA LYS A 66 -8.86 -0.44 -19.06
C LYS A 66 -7.55 -0.20 -18.33
N VAL A 67 -6.53 -1.02 -18.61
CA VAL A 67 -5.18 -0.78 -18.10
C VAL A 67 -4.66 0.53 -18.71
N ASN A 68 -4.25 1.47 -17.84
CA ASN A 68 -3.65 2.73 -18.24
C ASN A 68 -2.32 2.91 -17.48
N PRO A 69 -1.16 2.80 -18.15
CA PRO A 69 0.14 2.95 -17.50
C PRO A 69 0.32 4.27 -16.74
N LYS A 70 -0.30 5.37 -17.21
CA LYS A 70 -0.25 6.68 -16.52
C LYS A 70 -1.03 6.69 -15.20
N LEU A 71 -1.94 5.74 -15.00
CA LEU A 71 -2.70 5.55 -13.77
C LEU A 71 -2.23 4.32 -12.99
N SER A 72 -1.05 3.76 -13.32
CA SER A 72 -0.45 2.67 -12.56
C SER A 72 0.03 3.17 -11.20
N LEU A 73 -0.22 2.38 -10.16
CA LEU A 73 0.30 2.61 -8.80
C LEU A 73 1.81 2.42 -8.70
N GLN A 74 2.45 1.77 -9.69
CA GLN A 74 3.90 1.61 -9.75
C GLN A 74 4.64 2.94 -9.61
N GLN A 75 4.07 4.03 -10.15
CA GLN A 75 4.66 5.37 -10.10
C GLN A 75 4.72 5.93 -8.66
N LEU A 76 3.94 5.39 -7.73
CA LEU A 76 3.91 5.83 -6.34
C LEU A 76 4.97 5.12 -5.48
N VAL A 77 5.58 4.03 -5.97
CA VAL A 77 6.54 3.22 -5.21
C VAL A 77 7.66 4.07 -4.59
N PRO A 78 8.36 4.97 -5.31
CA PRO A 78 9.43 5.76 -4.71
C PRO A 78 8.95 6.61 -3.52
N THR A 79 7.78 7.23 -3.63
CA THR A 79 7.23 8.06 -2.55
C THR A 79 6.74 7.21 -1.38
N LEU A 80 6.20 6.03 -1.64
CA LEU A 80 5.81 5.08 -0.59
C LEU A 80 7.03 4.58 0.18
N GLU A 81 8.13 4.25 -0.51
CA GLU A 81 9.38 3.83 0.12
C GLU A 81 9.97 4.92 1.03
N ILE A 82 9.99 6.17 0.55
CA ILE A 82 10.42 7.33 1.35
C ILE A 82 9.52 7.50 2.59
N THR A 83 8.20 7.40 2.41
CA THR A 83 7.22 7.63 3.48
C THR A 83 7.26 6.53 4.54
N PHE A 84 7.33 5.26 4.13
CA PHE A 84 7.30 4.10 5.03
C PHE A 84 8.69 3.68 5.52
N LYS A 85 9.75 4.27 4.94
CA LYS A 85 11.15 3.97 5.25
C LYS A 85 11.47 2.48 5.11
N CYS A 86 10.89 1.83 4.10
CA CYS A 86 11.12 0.43 3.79
C CYS A 86 10.89 0.15 2.30
N PRO A 87 11.44 -0.94 1.76
CA PRO A 87 11.16 -1.37 0.40
C PRO A 87 9.66 -1.62 0.17
N VAL A 88 9.17 -1.26 -1.02
CA VAL A 88 7.78 -1.52 -1.45
C VAL A 88 7.81 -2.38 -2.70
N PHE A 89 7.19 -3.56 -2.63
CA PHE A 89 7.16 -4.51 -3.74
C PHE A 89 5.86 -4.36 -4.52
N PHE A 90 5.95 -3.85 -5.76
CA PHE A 90 4.79 -3.67 -6.63
C PHE A 90 4.53 -4.89 -7.53
N THR A 91 3.26 -5.23 -7.75
CA THR A 91 2.82 -6.13 -8.82
C THR A 91 1.47 -5.71 -9.40
N ASP A 92 1.32 -5.77 -10.72
CA ASP A 92 0.04 -5.59 -11.41
C ASP A 92 -0.74 -6.92 -11.59
N ASN A 93 -0.12 -8.04 -11.22
CA ASN A 93 -0.69 -9.38 -11.30
C ASN A 93 -0.33 -10.21 -10.05
N PRO A 94 -0.95 -9.91 -8.89
CA PRO A 94 -0.62 -10.60 -7.64
C PRO A 94 -1.06 -12.07 -7.67
N SER A 95 -0.14 -12.97 -7.30
CA SER A 95 -0.45 -14.36 -6.97
C SER A 95 -0.10 -14.65 -5.51
N ARG A 96 -0.74 -15.67 -4.92
CA ARG A 96 -0.44 -16.09 -3.55
C ARG A 96 1.02 -16.50 -3.39
N ASP A 97 1.56 -17.23 -4.36
CA ASP A 97 2.95 -17.69 -4.34
C ASP A 97 3.91 -16.50 -4.37
N TRP A 98 3.68 -15.55 -5.29
CA TRP A 98 4.50 -14.35 -5.38
C TRP A 98 4.47 -13.51 -4.09
N ILE A 99 3.29 -13.40 -3.43
CA ILE A 99 3.14 -12.71 -2.14
C ILE A 99 3.92 -13.45 -1.04
N ASN A 100 3.85 -14.77 -1.01
CA ASN A 100 4.50 -15.60 0.02
C ASN A 100 6.02 -15.56 -0.07
N GLU A 101 6.58 -15.40 -1.28
CA GLU A 101 8.03 -15.23 -1.50
C GLU A 101 8.60 -13.92 -0.95
N LYS A 102 7.77 -12.91 -0.67
CA LYS A 102 8.26 -11.63 -0.16
C LYS A 102 8.63 -11.74 1.32
N PRO A 103 9.60 -10.94 1.80
CA PRO A 103 9.91 -10.87 3.23
C PRO A 103 8.66 -10.65 4.10
N SER A 104 8.66 -11.18 5.31
CA SER A 104 7.52 -11.07 6.24
C SER A 104 7.31 -9.65 6.77
N ASP A 105 8.28 -8.77 6.62
CA ASP A 105 8.22 -7.34 6.98
C ASP A 105 8.02 -6.43 5.76
N ALA A 106 7.89 -7.01 4.56
CA ALA A 106 7.68 -6.28 3.32
C ALA A 106 6.33 -5.55 3.30
N VAL A 107 6.31 -4.38 2.67
CA VAL A 107 5.09 -3.73 2.19
C VAL A 107 4.89 -4.12 0.73
N ILE A 108 3.72 -4.66 0.41
CA ILE A 108 3.35 -5.06 -0.94
C ILE A 108 2.32 -4.06 -1.48
N LEU A 109 2.44 -3.68 -2.76
CA LEU A 109 1.51 -2.82 -3.49
C LEU A 109 0.96 -3.52 -4.74
#